data_AF-A0AAV8X3H2-F1
#
_entry.id   AF-A0AAV8X3H2-F1
#
_cell.length_a   1.000
_cell.length_b   1.000
_cell.length_c   1.000
_cell.angle_alpha   90.00
_cell.angle_beta   90.00
_cell.angle_gamma   90.00
#
_symmetry.space_group_name_H-M   'P 1'
#
loop_
_entity.id
_entity.type
_entity.pdbx_description
1 polymer ?
#
loop_
_entity_poly.entity_id
_entity_poly.type
_entity_poly.pdbx_seq_one_letter_code
_entity_poly.pdbx_strand_id
1 'polypeptide(L)'
;MSSTKQILSETELMEHWDNFTGLESEDGGDISETDSERDSSFVPEDDFVDDISLVESSGEPVETSEQEDLFERIVQVANLFSVQKKPERPTVFTEIDIKQYIGIITYMSLVNMPNTRSFWSNDLKFSNIADVMPVNKFEKIRQYIHFNDNQTFIPSVHPGHDRLHKIRHLVDHLNKKYSSVAFEQHLSIDEQMCSTKVRHYRKQYMPMKPHKWSFKFFVLASVSGFSYKFEIYTGQEKFKNLMMSPILESFQI
;
A
#
# COMPACT_ATOMS: atom_id res chain seq x y z
N MET A 1 -10.45 33.37 18.18
CA MET A 1 -11.81 32.90 17.82
C MET A 1 -11.75 31.38 17.81
N SER A 2 -12.65 30.74 18.55
CA SER A 2 -12.65 29.29 18.79
C SER A 2 -12.89 28.53 17.47
N SER A 3 -11.91 27.74 17.04
CA SER A 3 -12.04 26.86 15.87
C SER A 3 -12.75 25.58 16.30
N THR A 4 -14.07 25.53 16.13
CA THR A 4 -14.86 24.32 16.34
C THR A 4 -14.50 23.33 15.24
N LYS A 5 -13.79 22.23 15.57
CA LYS A 5 -13.63 21.09 14.67
C LYS A 5 -15.03 20.48 14.47
N GLN A 6 -15.57 20.60 13.25
CA GLN A 6 -16.83 19.99 12.89
C GLN A 6 -16.60 18.47 12.75
N ILE A 7 -17.29 17.69 13.58
CA ILE A 7 -17.30 16.22 13.50
C ILE A 7 -18.37 15.87 12.47
N LEU A 8 -17.96 15.33 11.33
CA LEU A 8 -18.88 14.82 10.30
C LEU A 8 -19.43 13.47 10.75
N SER A 9 -20.71 13.22 10.44
CA SER A 9 -21.37 11.94 10.70
C SER A 9 -20.86 10.84 9.76
N GLU A 10 -21.03 9.57 10.15
CA GLU A 10 -20.60 8.39 9.40
C GLU A 10 -21.16 8.37 7.96
N THR A 11 -22.43 8.77 7.78
CA THR A 11 -23.07 8.89 6.46
C THR A 11 -22.45 10.00 5.62
N GLU A 12 -22.09 11.13 6.24
CA GLU A 12 -21.42 12.24 5.54
C GLU A 12 -20.00 11.86 5.13
N LEU A 13 -19.29 11.03 5.93
CA LEU A 13 -17.95 10.53 5.58
C LEU A 13 -17.98 9.48 4.46
N MET A 14 -19.00 8.62 4.41
CA MET A 14 -19.17 7.64 3.34
C MET A 14 -19.63 8.29 2.03
N GLU A 15 -20.55 9.25 2.09
CA GLU A 15 -20.94 10.06 0.93
C GLU A 15 -19.78 10.95 0.43
N HIS A 16 -18.96 11.49 1.35
CA HIS A 16 -17.69 12.15 1.03
C HIS A 16 -16.71 11.22 0.31
N TRP A 17 -16.65 9.95 0.71
CA TRP A 17 -15.81 8.95 0.08
C TRP A 17 -16.30 8.53 -1.31
N ASP A 18 -17.60 8.31 -1.50
CA ASP A 18 -18.11 7.85 -2.80
C ASP A 18 -17.99 8.96 -3.87
N ASN A 19 -18.24 10.20 -3.47
CA ASN A 19 -17.99 11.39 -4.30
C ASN A 19 -16.50 11.61 -4.63
N PHE A 20 -15.58 11.08 -3.82
CA PHE A 20 -14.13 11.12 -4.05
C PHE A 20 -13.66 10.20 -5.22
N THR A 21 -14.47 9.22 -5.67
CA THR A 21 -14.02 8.17 -6.62
C THR A 21 -14.64 8.20 -8.03
N GLY A 22 -15.67 9.02 -8.29
CA GLY A 22 -16.65 8.76 -9.35
C GLY A 22 -16.57 9.50 -10.70
N LEU A 23 -15.49 10.18 -11.12
CA LEU A 23 -15.52 10.96 -12.37
C LEU A 23 -14.33 10.76 -13.32
N GLU A 24 -14.65 10.44 -14.57
CA GLU A 24 -13.77 10.30 -15.74
C GLU A 24 -13.13 11.64 -16.15
N SER A 25 -11.92 11.58 -16.71
CA SER A 25 -11.08 12.72 -17.08
C SER A 25 -10.88 12.84 -18.59
N GLU A 26 -10.82 14.07 -19.10
CA GLU A 26 -10.07 14.45 -20.30
C GLU A 26 -8.78 15.23 -19.94
N ASP A 27 -7.68 14.74 -20.52
CA ASP A 27 -6.39 15.31 -20.95
C ASP A 27 -5.56 16.33 -20.13
N GLY A 28 -4.33 15.92 -19.80
CA GLY A 28 -3.11 16.54 -20.36
C GLY A 28 -2.27 17.50 -19.51
N GLY A 29 -0.98 17.19 -19.30
CA GLY A 29 0.08 18.19 -19.09
C GLY A 29 1.25 17.81 -18.16
N ASP A 30 2.43 17.58 -18.76
CA ASP A 30 3.70 17.12 -18.20
C ASP A 30 4.65 18.29 -17.86
N ILE A 31 5.36 18.31 -16.71
CA ILE A 31 6.56 19.15 -16.48
C ILE A 31 7.55 18.48 -15.51
N SER A 32 8.82 18.61 -15.89
CA SER A 32 10.09 18.00 -15.45
C SER A 32 10.85 18.74 -14.33
N GLU A 33 11.96 18.09 -13.90
CA GLU A 33 13.17 18.62 -13.20
C GLU A 33 13.10 18.84 -11.67
N THR A 34 14.15 18.69 -10.84
CA THR A 34 15.53 18.16 -10.86
C THR A 34 15.98 17.99 -9.39
N ASP A 35 17.01 17.16 -9.17
CA ASP A 35 17.60 16.72 -7.90
C ASP A 35 18.08 17.85 -6.95
N SER A 36 18.12 17.57 -5.62
CA SER A 36 19.41 17.37 -4.89
C SER A 36 19.25 17.26 -3.35
N GLU A 37 20.06 16.37 -2.80
CA GLU A 37 20.70 16.39 -1.46
C GLU A 37 20.08 15.71 -0.23
N ARG A 38 21.01 15.02 0.46
CA ARG A 38 20.91 14.13 1.61
C ARG A 38 21.07 14.96 2.90
N ASP A 39 20.42 14.54 4.00
CA ASP A 39 21.19 14.17 5.18
C ASP A 39 20.40 13.26 6.12
N SER A 40 21.17 12.40 6.78
CA SER A 40 20.87 11.37 7.75
C SER A 40 20.62 11.90 9.15
N SER A 41 19.72 11.22 9.87
CA SER A 41 19.92 10.61 11.21
C SER A 41 18.66 10.72 12.05
N PHE A 42 18.00 9.60 12.31
CA PHE A 42 17.13 9.48 13.48
C PHE A 42 17.08 8.02 13.94
N VAL A 43 17.41 7.82 15.21
CA VAL A 43 17.40 6.55 15.94
C VAL A 43 16.11 6.53 16.74
N PRO A 44 15.24 5.51 16.63
CA PRO A 44 14.17 5.33 17.60
C PRO A 44 14.70 4.53 18.79
N GLU A 45 14.62 5.15 19.96
CA GLU A 45 14.70 4.48 21.26
C GLU A 45 13.50 3.54 21.43
N ASP A 46 13.79 2.34 21.91
CA ASP A 46 12.83 1.35 22.39
C ASP A 46 12.05 1.89 23.57
N ASP A 47 10.72 1.65 23.59
CA ASP A 47 10.00 1.24 24.80
C ASP A 47 8.53 0.83 24.48
N PHE A 48 8.29 -0.48 24.66
CA PHE A 48 7.07 -1.12 25.21
C PHE A 48 5.71 -1.03 24.45
N VAL A 49 4.82 -2.03 24.41
CA VAL A 49 4.81 -3.48 24.72
C VAL A 49 3.46 -4.07 24.23
N ASP A 50 3.48 -5.38 24.05
CA ASP A 50 2.38 -6.34 23.90
C ASP A 50 0.99 -5.92 24.40
N ASP A 51 0.00 -5.93 23.49
CA ASP A 51 -1.32 -6.56 23.71
C ASP A 51 -2.14 -6.48 22.41
N ILE A 52 -1.98 -7.47 21.52
CA ILE A 52 -2.97 -7.74 20.46
C ILE A 52 -3.81 -8.91 20.96
N SER A 53 -4.84 -8.60 21.75
CA SER A 53 -5.91 -9.55 22.00
C SER A 53 -6.76 -9.67 20.73
N LEU A 54 -6.93 -10.92 20.29
CA LEU A 54 -7.74 -11.29 19.14
C LEU A 54 -9.20 -10.89 19.37
N VAL A 55 -9.70 -9.90 18.63
CA VAL A 55 -11.14 -9.60 18.57
C VAL A 55 -11.79 -10.57 17.60
N GLU A 56 -12.42 -11.61 18.14
CA GLU A 56 -13.36 -12.45 17.39
C GLU A 56 -14.63 -11.62 17.09
N SER A 57 -14.73 -11.11 15.87
CA SER A 57 -15.95 -10.47 15.37
C SER A 57 -16.88 -11.53 14.80
N SER A 58 -17.96 -11.84 15.53
CA SER A 58 -19.10 -12.63 15.06
C SER A 58 -19.93 -11.81 14.05
N GLY A 59 -19.66 -11.99 12.76
CA GLY A 59 -20.49 -11.49 11.67
C GLY A 59 -20.78 -12.64 10.68
N GLU A 60 -22.06 -12.93 10.46
CA GLU A 60 -22.55 -13.90 9.48
C GLU A 60 -21.99 -13.58 8.06
N PRO A 61 -21.59 -14.59 7.27
CA PRO A 61 -20.95 -14.37 5.99
C PRO A 61 -22.00 -13.95 4.94
N VAL A 62 -21.93 -12.69 4.51
CA VAL A 62 -22.60 -12.24 3.29
C VAL A 62 -21.89 -12.87 2.09
N GLU A 63 -22.53 -13.85 1.47
CA GLU A 63 -22.10 -14.44 0.20
C GLU A 63 -21.99 -13.33 -0.87
N THR A 64 -20.75 -12.95 -1.20
CA THR A 64 -20.45 -12.26 -2.45
C THR A 64 -19.52 -13.15 -3.26
N SER A 65 -20.04 -13.59 -4.40
CA SER A 65 -19.34 -14.35 -5.43
C SER A 65 -17.97 -13.74 -5.74
N GLU A 66 -16.95 -14.60 -5.72
CA GLU A 66 -15.52 -14.34 -5.98
C GLU A 66 -14.75 -13.62 -4.86
N GLN A 67 -14.72 -14.23 -3.67
CA GLN A 67 -13.52 -14.13 -2.82
C GLN A 67 -12.42 -15.01 -3.43
N GLU A 68 -11.78 -14.54 -4.51
CA GLU A 68 -10.48 -15.10 -4.90
C GLU A 68 -9.52 -14.94 -3.71
N ASP A 69 -8.91 -16.04 -3.27
CA ASP A 69 -7.85 -15.98 -2.28
C ASP A 69 -6.70 -15.12 -2.85
N LEU A 70 -6.36 -14.03 -2.15
CA LEU A 70 -5.29 -13.11 -2.54
C LEU A 70 -3.98 -13.86 -2.81
N PHE A 71 -3.67 -14.88 -1.99
CA PHE A 71 -2.45 -15.68 -2.17
C PHE A 71 -2.51 -16.50 -3.45
N GLU A 72 -3.65 -17.11 -3.75
CA GLU A 72 -3.83 -17.87 -4.99
C GLU A 72 -3.59 -16.97 -6.20
N ARG A 73 -4.20 -15.78 -6.22
CA ARG A 73 -3.98 -14.79 -7.28
C ARG A 73 -2.51 -14.40 -7.39
N ILE A 74 -1.83 -14.08 -6.28
CA ILE A 74 -0.40 -13.71 -6.28
C ILE A 74 0.44 -14.84 -6.89
N VAL A 75 0.18 -16.09 -6.51
CA VAL A 75 0.87 -17.27 -7.06
C VAL A 75 0.65 -17.38 -8.56
N GLN A 76 -0.62 -17.29 -9.00
CA GLN A 76 -0.98 -17.38 -10.41
C GLN A 76 -0.25 -16.33 -11.24
N VAL A 77 -0.32 -15.04 -10.86
CA VAL A 77 0.32 -13.96 -11.63
C VAL A 77 1.84 -13.97 -11.54
N ALA A 78 2.42 -14.37 -10.41
CA ALA A 78 3.88 -14.51 -10.28
C ALA A 78 4.42 -15.63 -11.17
N ASN A 79 3.72 -16.77 -11.24
CA ASN A 79 4.06 -17.87 -12.13
C ASN A 79 3.87 -17.51 -13.60
N LEU A 80 2.78 -16.80 -13.94
CA LEU A 80 2.56 -16.26 -15.28
C LEU A 80 3.73 -15.36 -15.70
N PHE A 81 4.11 -14.39 -14.85
CA PHE A 81 5.26 -13.53 -15.10
C PHE A 81 6.57 -14.31 -15.24
N SER A 82 6.72 -15.38 -14.46
CA SER A 82 7.89 -16.25 -14.52
C SER A 82 8.07 -16.92 -15.88
N VAL A 83 6.98 -17.47 -16.43
CA VAL A 83 6.94 -18.04 -17.78
C VAL A 83 7.21 -16.97 -18.83
N GLN A 84 6.57 -15.81 -18.73
CA GLN A 84 6.77 -14.70 -19.67
C GLN A 84 8.23 -14.21 -19.69
N LYS A 85 8.87 -14.13 -18.52
CA LYS A 85 10.24 -13.60 -18.40
C LYS A 85 11.31 -14.61 -18.82
N LYS A 86 11.12 -15.89 -18.54
CA LYS A 86 12.07 -16.98 -18.83
C LYS A 86 11.35 -18.26 -19.24
N PRO A 87 10.84 -18.35 -20.48
CA PRO A 87 10.02 -19.48 -20.91
C PRO A 87 10.78 -20.81 -20.92
N GLU A 88 12.10 -20.80 -21.16
CA GLU A 88 12.90 -22.03 -21.18
C GLU A 88 13.15 -22.63 -19.80
N ARG A 89 13.05 -21.83 -18.74
CA ARG A 89 13.27 -22.29 -17.37
C ARG A 89 12.48 -21.45 -16.36
N PRO A 90 11.14 -21.54 -16.39
CA PRO A 90 10.31 -20.80 -15.47
C PRO A 90 10.59 -21.26 -14.05
N THR A 91 10.64 -20.30 -13.13
CA THR A 91 10.57 -20.59 -11.70
C THR A 91 9.10 -20.80 -11.33
N VAL A 92 8.80 -21.88 -10.62
CA VAL A 92 7.46 -22.13 -10.09
C VAL A 92 7.44 -21.76 -8.62
N PHE A 93 6.46 -20.97 -8.24
CA PHE A 93 6.15 -20.58 -6.87
C PHE A 93 4.86 -21.26 -6.43
N THR A 94 4.82 -21.67 -5.18
CA THR A 94 3.63 -22.21 -4.52
C THR A 94 3.04 -21.20 -3.54
N GLU A 95 1.82 -21.45 -3.08
CA GLU A 95 1.19 -20.64 -2.05
C GLU A 95 1.99 -20.63 -0.74
N ILE A 96 2.59 -21.77 -0.38
CA ILE A 96 3.48 -21.89 0.78
C ILE A 96 4.68 -20.95 0.63
N ASP A 97 5.26 -20.88 -0.57
CA ASP A 97 6.41 -19.99 -0.82
C ASP A 97 6.04 -18.53 -0.63
N ILE A 98 4.89 -18.11 -1.14
CA ILE A 98 4.42 -16.73 -1.00
C ILE A 98 4.07 -16.43 0.47
N LYS A 99 3.38 -17.33 1.18
CA LYS A 99 3.07 -17.17 2.60
C LYS A 99 4.32 -17.08 3.46
N GLN A 100 5.31 -17.94 3.23
CA GLN A 100 6.61 -17.88 3.90
C GLN A 100 7.34 -16.58 3.60
N TYR A 101 7.35 -16.13 2.34
CA TYR A 101 7.96 -14.86 1.96
C TYR A 101 7.30 -13.68 2.67
N ILE A 102 5.96 -13.63 2.72
CA ILE A 102 5.21 -12.59 3.45
C ILE A 102 5.51 -12.65 4.95
N GLY A 103 5.54 -13.85 5.55
CA GLY A 103 5.92 -14.01 6.96
C GLY A 103 7.34 -13.52 7.24
N ILE A 104 8.30 -13.80 6.36
CA ILE A 104 9.68 -13.34 6.48
C ILE A 104 9.75 -11.81 6.41
N ILE A 105 9.10 -11.15 5.45
CA ILE A 105 9.15 -9.67 5.38
C ILE A 105 8.51 -9.00 6.59
N THR A 106 7.44 -9.58 7.15
CA THR A 106 6.81 -9.11 8.40
C THR A 106 7.76 -9.29 9.58
N TYR A 107 8.47 -10.41 9.66
CA TYR A 107 9.44 -10.61 10.73
C TYR A 107 10.63 -9.65 10.61
N MET A 108 11.10 -9.40 9.38
CA MET A 108 12.16 -8.43 9.10
C MET A 108 11.77 -6.99 9.43
N SER A 109 10.48 -6.63 9.50
CA SER A 109 10.08 -5.30 9.96
C SER A 109 10.19 -5.14 11.48
N LEU A 110 10.27 -6.25 12.22
CA LEU A 110 10.46 -6.25 13.68
C LEU A 110 11.93 -6.33 14.08
N VAL A 111 12.78 -6.94 13.23
CA VAL A 111 14.21 -7.14 13.53
C VAL A 111 15.08 -6.32 12.58
N ASN A 112 15.85 -5.40 13.13
CA ASN A 112 16.77 -4.57 12.36
C ASN A 112 18.09 -5.30 12.09
N MET A 113 18.47 -5.39 10.81
CA MET A 113 19.76 -5.94 10.37
C MET A 113 20.46 -4.96 9.43
N PRO A 114 21.81 -4.97 9.35
CA PRO A 114 22.56 -4.05 8.49
C PRO A 114 22.13 -4.11 7.02
N ASN A 115 21.76 -5.31 6.54
CA ASN A 115 21.16 -5.50 5.23
C ASN A 115 20.33 -6.79 5.21
N THR A 116 19.49 -6.95 4.18
CA THR A 116 18.61 -8.12 4.04
C THR A 116 19.35 -9.45 3.97
N ARG A 117 20.54 -9.54 3.35
CA ARG A 117 21.28 -10.82 3.27
C ARG A 117 21.89 -11.24 4.60
N SER A 118 22.10 -10.30 5.53
CA SER A 118 22.66 -10.60 6.86
C SER A 118 21.84 -11.64 7.63
N PHE A 119 20.52 -11.71 7.41
CA PHE A 119 19.66 -12.74 8.01
C PHE A 119 20.08 -14.18 7.67
N TRP A 120 20.77 -14.38 6.54
CA TRP A 120 21.29 -15.68 6.08
C TRP A 120 22.81 -15.80 6.16
N SER A 121 23.51 -14.79 6.69
CA SER A 121 24.96 -14.85 6.84
C SER A 121 25.37 -15.87 7.90
N ASN A 122 26.58 -16.41 7.83
CA ASN A 122 27.06 -17.36 8.85
C ASN A 122 27.21 -16.71 10.24
N ASP A 123 27.62 -15.44 10.27
CA ASP A 123 27.94 -14.73 11.52
C ASP A 123 26.69 -14.20 12.23
N LEU A 124 25.68 -13.78 11.47
CA LEU A 124 24.45 -13.17 11.99
C LEU A 124 23.21 -14.01 11.69
N LYS A 125 23.38 -15.31 11.38
CA LYS A 125 22.31 -16.20 10.95
C LYS A 125 21.12 -16.08 11.89
N PHE A 126 19.97 -15.74 11.34
CA PHE A 126 18.74 -15.66 12.11
C PHE A 126 17.85 -16.85 11.75
N SER A 127 17.90 -17.92 12.55
CA SER A 127 17.29 -19.21 12.23
C SER A 127 15.81 -19.14 11.87
N ASN A 128 15.02 -18.29 12.55
CA ASN A 128 13.59 -18.11 12.25
C ASN A 128 13.30 -17.58 10.84
N ILE A 129 14.31 -17.03 10.13
CA ILE A 129 14.21 -16.63 8.73
C ILE A 129 15.04 -17.58 7.85
N ALA A 130 16.28 -17.84 8.23
CA ALA A 130 17.24 -18.58 7.43
C ALA A 130 16.83 -20.04 7.18
N ASP A 131 16.17 -20.66 8.17
CA ASP A 131 15.74 -22.06 8.07
C ASP A 131 14.37 -22.21 7.38
N VAL A 132 13.57 -21.14 7.32
CA VAL A 132 12.27 -21.12 6.64
C VAL A 132 12.42 -21.13 5.12
N MET A 133 13.32 -20.30 4.60
CA MET A 133 13.53 -20.15 3.17
C MET A 133 14.97 -19.78 2.85
N PRO A 134 15.66 -20.46 1.90
CA PRO A 134 17.00 -20.06 1.47
C PRO A 134 17.02 -18.65 0.84
N VAL A 135 18.08 -17.88 1.07
CA VAL A 135 18.24 -16.51 0.55
C VAL A 135 18.00 -16.39 -0.96
N ASN A 136 18.49 -17.35 -1.75
CA ASN A 136 18.33 -17.35 -3.20
C ASN A 136 16.86 -17.49 -3.62
N LYS A 137 16.05 -18.24 -2.85
CA LYS A 137 14.62 -18.39 -3.10
C LYS A 137 13.86 -17.13 -2.68
N PHE A 138 14.20 -16.54 -1.52
CA PHE A 138 13.66 -15.26 -1.08
C PHE A 138 13.89 -14.15 -2.13
N GLU A 139 15.12 -14.00 -2.61
CA GLU A 139 15.45 -13.02 -3.66
C GLU A 139 14.77 -13.32 -4.99
N LYS A 140 14.58 -14.60 -5.31
CA LYS A 140 13.85 -15.01 -6.51
C LYS A 140 12.38 -14.61 -6.41
N ILE A 141 11.72 -14.86 -5.29
CA ILE A 141 10.32 -14.41 -5.07
C ILE A 141 10.25 -12.89 -5.13
N ARG A 142 11.14 -12.17 -4.44
CA ARG A 142 11.21 -10.70 -4.48
C ARG A 142 11.30 -10.14 -5.91
N GLN A 143 12.01 -10.84 -6.81
CA GLN A 143 12.16 -10.44 -8.20
C GLN A 143 10.92 -10.71 -9.06
N TYR A 144 10.12 -11.73 -8.73
CA TYR A 144 9.03 -12.24 -9.56
C TYR A 144 7.64 -12.04 -8.97
N ILE A 145 7.51 -11.57 -7.73
CA ILE A 145 6.21 -11.28 -7.11
C ILE A 145 5.47 -10.20 -7.92
N HIS A 146 4.22 -10.49 -8.26
CA HIS A 146 3.31 -9.63 -9.01
C HIS A 146 1.93 -9.68 -8.37
N PHE A 147 1.11 -8.64 -8.61
CA PHE A 147 -0.27 -8.56 -8.08
C PHE A 147 -1.31 -8.34 -9.20
N ASN A 148 -0.85 -8.14 -10.44
CA ASN A 148 -1.72 -8.05 -11.61
C ASN A 148 -1.00 -8.62 -12.84
N ASP A 149 -1.77 -9.03 -13.84
CA ASP A 149 -1.25 -9.42 -15.14
C ASP A 149 -0.73 -8.18 -15.89
N ASN A 150 0.50 -8.27 -16.40
CA ASN A 150 1.08 -7.19 -17.18
C ASN A 150 0.46 -7.09 -18.58
N GLN A 151 -0.18 -8.15 -19.09
CA GLN A 151 -0.79 -8.16 -20.43
C GLN A 151 -2.09 -7.34 -20.49
N THR A 152 -2.75 -7.13 -19.36
CA THR A 152 -3.96 -6.31 -19.25
C THR A 152 -3.65 -4.83 -19.03
N PHE A 153 -2.37 -4.43 -19.06
CA PHE A 153 -1.97 -3.05 -18.88
C PHE A 153 -2.41 -2.17 -20.07
N ILE A 154 -3.21 -1.15 -19.78
CA ILE A 154 -3.63 -0.14 -20.75
C ILE A 154 -2.60 0.99 -20.75
N PRO A 155 -2.00 1.37 -21.89
CA PRO A 155 -1.08 2.51 -21.99
C PRO A 155 -1.74 3.85 -21.61
N SER A 156 -0.93 4.80 -21.13
CA SER A 156 -1.42 6.10 -20.62
C SER A 156 -2.18 6.97 -21.61
N VAL A 157 -2.00 6.72 -22.92
CA VAL A 157 -2.70 7.44 -24.00
C VAL A 157 -4.12 6.94 -24.23
N HIS A 158 -4.49 5.80 -23.66
CA HIS A 158 -5.80 5.19 -23.87
C HIS A 158 -6.73 5.41 -22.68
N PRO A 159 -8.05 5.56 -22.93
CA PRO A 159 -9.04 5.63 -21.87
C PRO A 159 -9.00 4.34 -21.03
N GLY A 160 -9.20 4.48 -19.71
CA GLY A 160 -9.10 3.37 -18.77
C GLY A 160 -7.69 3.05 -18.27
N HIS A 161 -6.68 3.88 -18.57
CA HIS A 161 -5.35 3.74 -17.98
C HIS A 161 -5.39 3.87 -16.45
N ASP A 162 -5.16 2.78 -15.73
CA ASP A 162 -4.93 2.82 -14.30
C ASP A 162 -3.44 2.95 -13.99
N ARG A 163 -3.06 4.08 -13.40
CA ARG A 163 -1.71 4.33 -12.94
C ARG A 163 -1.28 3.25 -11.92
N LEU A 164 -2.18 2.74 -11.09
CA LEU A 164 -1.90 1.71 -10.07
C LEU A 164 -2.08 0.28 -10.58
N HIS A 165 -2.24 0.05 -11.89
CA HIS A 165 -2.53 -1.26 -12.49
C HIS A 165 -1.81 -2.44 -11.82
N LYS A 166 -0.49 -2.32 -11.65
CA LYS A 166 0.36 -3.38 -11.09
C LYS A 166 0.03 -3.82 -9.66
N ILE A 167 -0.64 -2.98 -8.89
CA ILE A 167 -1.01 -3.23 -7.49
C ILE A 167 -2.51 -3.05 -7.23
N ARG A 168 -3.32 -2.73 -8.25
CA ARG A 168 -4.74 -2.40 -8.11
C ARG A 168 -5.51 -3.47 -7.33
N HIS A 169 -5.40 -4.73 -7.75
CA HIS A 169 -6.05 -5.84 -7.06
C HIS A 169 -5.65 -5.96 -5.58
N LEU A 170 -4.38 -5.70 -5.24
CA LEU A 170 -3.93 -5.72 -3.85
C LEU A 170 -4.58 -4.58 -3.06
N VAL A 171 -4.58 -3.37 -3.60
CA VAL A 171 -5.20 -2.19 -2.96
C VAL A 171 -6.69 -2.43 -2.75
N ASP A 172 -7.40 -2.90 -3.76
CA ASP A 172 -8.85 -3.12 -3.69
C ASP A 172 -9.19 -4.24 -2.70
N HIS A 173 -8.40 -5.33 -2.68
CA HIS A 173 -8.57 -6.40 -1.71
C HIS A 173 -8.38 -5.91 -0.27
N LEU A 174 -7.31 -5.14 -0.02
CA LEU A 174 -7.02 -4.60 1.31
C LEU A 174 -8.11 -3.62 1.76
N ASN A 175 -8.53 -2.70 0.89
CA ASN A 175 -9.62 -1.78 1.19
C ASN A 175 -10.93 -2.52 1.48
N LYS A 176 -11.30 -3.53 0.67
CA LYS A 176 -12.48 -4.37 0.93
C LYS A 176 -12.39 -5.06 2.29
N LYS A 177 -11.20 -5.57 2.65
CA LYS A 177 -11.00 -6.26 3.94
C LYS A 177 -11.04 -5.29 5.11
N TYR A 178 -10.36 -4.16 5.03
CA TYR A 178 -10.33 -3.16 6.11
C TYR A 178 -11.69 -2.49 6.32
N SER A 179 -12.44 -2.23 5.25
CA SER A 179 -13.79 -1.67 5.34
C SER A 179 -14.83 -2.66 5.87
N SER A 180 -14.49 -3.96 5.99
CA SER A 180 -15.38 -4.95 6.62
C SER A 180 -15.36 -4.91 8.16
N VAL A 181 -14.39 -4.19 8.74
CA VAL A 181 -14.33 -3.95 10.19
C VAL A 181 -15.28 -2.82 10.54
N ALA A 182 -16.05 -2.97 11.62
CA ALA A 182 -16.99 -1.94 12.07
C ALA A 182 -16.27 -0.62 12.39
N PHE A 183 -16.86 0.49 11.93
CA PHE A 183 -16.32 1.82 12.17
C PHE A 183 -16.42 2.20 13.66
N GLU A 184 -15.37 2.84 14.16
CA GLU A 184 -15.44 3.58 15.41
C GLU A 184 -16.14 4.93 15.20
N GLN A 185 -16.66 5.48 16.29
CA GLN A 185 -17.41 6.75 16.28
C GLN A 185 -16.57 7.95 15.78
N HIS A 186 -15.26 7.92 16.01
CA HIS A 186 -14.39 9.06 15.72
C HIS A 186 -13.36 8.66 14.66
N LEU A 187 -13.51 9.27 13.48
CA LEU A 187 -12.68 9.02 12.31
C LEU A 187 -11.96 10.29 11.88
N SER A 188 -10.83 10.11 11.22
CA SER A 188 -10.05 11.19 10.61
C SER A 188 -9.49 10.76 9.27
N ILE A 189 -9.36 11.73 8.36
CA ILE A 189 -8.69 11.54 7.08
C ILE A 189 -7.43 12.40 7.11
N ASP A 190 -6.28 11.77 6.88
CA ASP A 190 -4.99 12.49 6.84
C ASP A 190 -4.03 11.87 5.81
N GLU A 191 -2.95 12.59 5.56
CA GLU A 191 -1.90 12.25 4.61
C GLU A 191 -0.79 11.43 5.28
N GLN A 192 -0.64 10.18 4.83
CA GLN A 192 0.46 9.32 5.25
C GLN A 192 1.52 9.20 4.15
N MET A 193 2.79 9.24 4.56
CA MET A 193 3.93 9.11 3.67
C MET A 193 4.57 7.72 3.78
N CYS A 194 4.56 6.97 2.67
CA CYS A 194 5.28 5.70 2.55
C CYS A 194 6.67 5.92 1.93
N SER A 195 7.67 5.98 2.82
CA SER A 195 9.04 6.34 2.47
C SER A 195 9.76 5.22 1.72
N THR A 196 10.47 5.58 0.66
CA THR A 196 11.27 4.62 -0.12
C THR A 196 12.48 5.26 -0.77
N LYS A 197 13.57 4.46 -0.87
CA LYS A 197 14.77 4.82 -1.63
C LYS A 197 14.61 4.62 -3.14
N VAL A 198 13.50 4.02 -3.59
CA VAL A 198 13.23 3.81 -5.02
C VAL A 198 13.12 5.16 -5.74
N ARG A 199 13.75 5.27 -6.91
CA ARG A 199 13.58 6.40 -7.83
C ARG A 199 12.32 6.16 -8.64
N HIS A 200 11.27 6.92 -8.34
CA HIS A 200 9.99 6.82 -9.03
C HIS A 200 9.35 8.19 -9.15
N TYR A 201 8.84 8.52 -10.33
CA TYR A 201 8.31 9.85 -10.67
C TYR A 201 7.07 10.24 -9.87
N ARG A 202 6.29 9.27 -9.38
CA ARG A 202 5.07 9.53 -8.59
C ARG A 202 5.32 9.84 -7.11
N LYS A 203 6.57 9.80 -6.64
CA LYS A 203 6.84 10.25 -5.27
C LYS A 203 6.51 11.73 -5.14
N GLN A 204 5.89 12.09 -4.03
CA GLN A 204 5.57 13.47 -3.72
C GLN A 204 6.64 14.05 -2.81
N TYR A 205 6.98 15.31 -3.07
CA TYR A 205 7.82 16.10 -2.19
C TYR A 205 6.97 16.79 -1.13
N MET A 206 7.27 16.54 0.15
CA MET A 206 6.62 17.17 1.30
C MET A 206 7.71 17.77 2.20
N PRO A 207 7.97 19.09 2.14
CA PRO A 207 9.12 19.71 2.78
C PRO A 207 9.11 19.60 4.31
N MET A 208 7.92 19.51 4.91
CA MET A 208 7.72 19.44 6.36
C MET A 208 7.78 18.02 6.93
N LYS A 209 7.97 16.97 6.10
CA LYS A 209 8.09 15.58 6.56
C LYS A 209 9.58 15.19 6.70
N PRO A 210 9.95 14.34 7.68
CA PRO A 210 11.35 13.90 7.86
C PRO A 210 11.94 13.26 6.60
N HIS A 211 11.14 12.42 5.94
CA HIS A 211 11.44 11.90 4.61
C HIS A 211 10.63 12.67 3.58
N LYS A 212 11.27 13.65 2.95
CA LYS A 212 10.59 14.60 2.07
C LYS A 212 10.06 13.95 0.79
N TRP A 213 10.66 12.87 0.29
CA TRP A 213 10.28 12.22 -0.96
C TRP A 213 9.73 10.81 -0.74
N SER A 214 8.42 10.64 -0.87
CA SER A 214 7.74 9.38 -0.59
C SER A 214 6.45 9.21 -1.39
N PHE A 215 5.90 8.00 -1.41
CA PHE A 215 4.54 7.82 -1.93
C PHE A 215 3.56 8.40 -0.91
N LYS A 216 2.59 9.18 -1.39
CA LYS A 216 1.58 9.83 -0.57
C LYS A 216 0.30 9.00 -0.58
N PHE A 217 -0.25 8.77 0.59
CA PHE A 217 -1.48 8.03 0.85
C PHE A 217 -2.45 8.98 1.54
N PHE A 218 -3.72 8.92 1.19
CA PHE A 218 -4.81 9.46 2.01
C PHE A 218 -5.40 8.29 2.78
N VAL A 219 -5.45 8.39 4.10
CA VAL A 219 -5.83 7.28 4.97
C VAL A 219 -7.02 7.71 5.83
N LEU A 220 -8.08 6.92 5.81
CA LEU A 220 -9.19 7.00 6.75
C LEU A 220 -8.86 6.11 7.95
N ALA A 221 -8.67 6.73 9.12
CA ALA A 221 -8.31 6.02 10.34
C ALA A 221 -9.15 6.45 11.55
N SER A 222 -9.38 5.53 12.48
CA SER A 222 -9.98 5.84 13.78
C SER A 222 -8.96 6.35 14.80
N VAL A 223 -9.49 6.79 15.94
CA VAL A 223 -8.71 7.21 17.11
C VAL A 223 -7.85 6.06 17.67
N SER A 224 -8.26 4.79 17.53
CA SER A 224 -7.43 3.64 17.92
C SER A 224 -6.21 3.42 17.01
N GLY A 225 -6.14 4.13 15.88
CA GLY A 225 -5.09 3.98 14.87
C GLY A 225 -5.39 2.92 13.82
N PHE A 226 -6.58 2.31 13.83
CA PHE A 226 -6.98 1.39 12.77
C PHE A 226 -7.29 2.14 11.47
N SER A 227 -6.70 1.69 10.36
CA SER A 227 -6.94 2.23 9.02
C SER A 227 -8.02 1.42 8.32
N TYR A 228 -9.17 2.05 8.04
CA TYR A 228 -10.29 1.40 7.35
C TYR A 228 -10.18 1.43 5.83
N LYS A 229 -9.51 2.46 5.31
CA LYS A 229 -9.39 2.67 3.86
C LYS A 229 -8.23 3.58 3.54
N PHE A 230 -7.60 3.37 2.40
CA PHE A 230 -6.61 4.30 1.89
C PHE A 230 -6.70 4.45 0.36
N GLU A 231 -6.27 5.61 -0.13
CA GLU A 231 -6.06 5.87 -1.55
C GLU A 231 -4.61 6.34 -1.78
N ILE A 232 -3.96 5.80 -2.80
CA ILE A 232 -2.60 6.19 -3.18
C ILE A 232 -2.68 7.37 -4.14
N TYR A 233 -2.01 8.47 -3.80
CA TYR A 233 -1.93 9.62 -4.68
C TYR A 233 -1.18 9.27 -5.97
N THR A 234 -1.81 9.55 -7.12
CA THR A 234 -1.28 9.22 -8.46
C THR A 234 -1.07 10.42 -9.37
N GLY A 235 -1.29 11.65 -8.86
CA GLY A 235 -1.17 12.90 -9.61
C GLY A 235 -2.45 13.74 -9.57
N GLN A 236 -2.39 14.93 -10.17
CA GLN A 236 -3.41 15.96 -10.04
C GLN A 236 -4.71 15.73 -10.83
N GLU A 237 -4.74 14.86 -11.84
CA GLU A 237 -5.94 14.67 -12.67
C GLU A 237 -7.16 14.20 -11.85
N LYS A 238 -6.95 13.33 -10.86
CA LYS A 238 -8.01 12.97 -9.90
C LYS A 238 -8.25 14.03 -8.82
N PHE A 239 -7.26 14.90 -8.57
CA PHE A 239 -7.24 15.85 -7.45
C PHE A 239 -7.80 17.25 -7.78
N LYS A 240 -7.73 17.71 -9.04
CA LYS A 240 -8.36 18.97 -9.48
C LYS A 240 -9.89 18.91 -9.39
N ASN A 241 -10.47 17.77 -9.73
CA ASN A 241 -11.91 17.53 -9.54
C ASN A 241 -12.30 17.40 -8.06
N LEU A 242 -11.34 17.04 -7.21
CA LEU A 242 -11.49 17.03 -5.76
C LEU A 242 -11.58 18.46 -5.20
N MET A 243 -10.66 19.35 -5.57
CA MET A 243 -10.66 20.76 -5.12
C MET A 243 -11.86 21.58 -5.61
N MET A 244 -12.51 21.17 -6.70
CA MET A 244 -13.72 21.81 -7.24
C MET A 244 -15.02 21.20 -6.71
N SER A 245 -14.93 20.18 -5.84
CA SER A 245 -16.07 19.74 -5.03
C SER A 245 -16.43 20.85 -4.03
N PRO A 246 -17.71 21.24 -3.88
CA PRO A 246 -18.16 22.30 -2.98
C PRO A 246 -17.70 22.15 -1.51
N ILE A 247 -17.23 20.95 -1.15
CA ILE A 247 -16.86 20.57 0.22
C ILE A 247 -15.40 20.96 0.54
N LEU A 248 -14.47 20.94 -0.42
CA LEU A 248 -13.06 21.27 -0.14
C LEU A 248 -12.77 22.78 -0.10
N GLU A 249 -13.67 23.63 -0.60
CA GLU A 249 -13.64 25.08 -0.32
C GLU A 249 -13.87 25.39 1.17
N SER A 250 -14.53 24.49 1.92
CA SER A 250 -14.78 24.69 3.36
C SER A 250 -13.58 24.38 4.27
N PHE A 251 -12.50 23.81 3.73
CA PHE A 251 -11.28 23.45 4.47
C PHE A 251 -10.05 24.30 4.09
N GLN A 252 -10.19 25.32 3.24
CA GLN A 252 -9.19 26.39 3.12
C GLN A 252 -9.48 27.50 4.12
N ILE A 253 -8.83 27.42 5.29
CA ILE A 253 -8.50 28.56 6.16
C ILE A 253 -6.99 28.56 6.36
#